data_AF-A0A0L8GLE4-F1
#
_entry.id   AF-A0A0L8GLE4-F1
#
_cell.length_a   1.000
_cell.length_b   1.000
_cell.length_c   1.000
_cell.angle_alpha   90.00
_cell.angle_beta   90.00
_cell.angle_gamma   90.00
#
_symmetry.space_group_name_H-M   'P 1'
#
loop_
_entity.id
_entity.type
_entity.pdbx_description
1 polymer ?
#
loop_
_entity_poly.entity_id
_entity_poly.type
_entity_poly.pdbx_seq_one_letter_code
_entity_poly.pdbx_strand_id
1 'polypeptide(L)'
;VLTLRSIHEQLTHLLSSQEQQELNMSQVFRPFTGLNPILYNPFTKPLWDAAVVQFSRVLSPIEQKVASVLKRHIQDVEGNLQQLLWEFHHYKDLIKRPAISKEMLSQRETLLAQLTRSIKQINEDFNARTNAVDKPNVPKGKNLPNIVNVIIYVRQLEARVEDSINMTNAVLNDLSNYEAFKRNANETLNELKSWRKDHFEDWSSQMSDMINSHSQPLSLSINSCIMELKSDKLKVNYNERLVTLLREVRMLSALGFAIPRNIQETAKTAKKFYRHGIVLEQVAHFYNTIDQQMIMSQKPMMITSARAFEALIVRPKENTKGHHGITKVTWDNPEELENYIERLQEAAKKLTSENRMLRQYHKNICEKVQQLMHLDLLRKHQQWKDCYMDIKHILTAVFNQGYSYELMAGWRRHWDYQLYKSLEHQYQSGLEALNTNIAEIKVELVFRLVSHMDQR
;
A
#
# COMPACT_ATOMS: atom_id res chain seq x y z
N VAL A 1 -39.37 -21.32 33.57
CA VAL A 1 -39.67 -22.42 32.61
C VAL A 1 -38.65 -22.49 31.48
N LEU A 2 -38.48 -21.42 30.69
CA LEU A 2 -37.51 -21.39 29.57
C LEU A 2 -36.08 -21.76 30.01
N THR A 3 -35.62 -21.20 31.14
CA THR A 3 -34.32 -21.53 31.74
C THR A 3 -34.17 -23.02 32.03
N LEU A 4 -35.16 -23.65 32.67
CA LEU A 4 -35.14 -25.08 33.03
C LEU A 4 -35.11 -25.99 31.80
N ARG A 5 -35.86 -25.65 30.75
CA ARG A 5 -35.87 -26.40 29.49
C ARG A 5 -34.58 -26.25 28.71
N SER A 6 -34.07 -25.03 28.59
CA SER A 6 -32.78 -24.75 27.94
C SER A 6 -31.64 -25.51 28.62
N ILE A 7 -31.59 -25.51 29.96
CA ILE A 7 -30.59 -26.28 30.72
C ILE A 7 -30.72 -27.78 30.42
N HIS A 8 -31.93 -28.33 30.45
CA HIS A 8 -32.12 -29.76 30.16
C HIS A 8 -31.67 -30.13 28.74
N GLU A 9 -32.00 -29.30 27.74
CA GLU A 9 -31.60 -29.50 26.35
C GLU A 9 -30.07 -29.44 26.19
N GLN A 10 -29.42 -28.43 26.78
CA GLN A 10 -27.96 -28.28 26.78
C GLN A 10 -27.25 -29.46 27.46
N LEU A 11 -27.75 -29.93 28.61
CA LEU A 11 -27.20 -31.11 29.29
C LEU A 11 -27.38 -32.39 28.47
N THR A 12 -28.51 -32.53 27.77
CA THR A 12 -28.80 -33.71 26.93
C THR A 12 -27.87 -33.77 25.73
N HIS A 13 -27.59 -32.63 25.08
CA HIS A 13 -26.70 -32.55 23.92
C HIS A 13 -25.25 -32.95 24.25
N LEU A 14 -24.82 -32.74 25.49
CA LEU A 14 -23.45 -33.07 25.94
C LEU A 14 -23.26 -34.53 26.39
N LEU A 15 -24.35 -35.29 26.51
CA LEU A 15 -24.33 -36.67 26.99
C LEU A 15 -24.66 -37.64 25.84
N SER A 16 -23.97 -38.78 25.81
CA SER A 16 -24.29 -39.86 24.87
C SER A 16 -25.66 -40.50 25.19
N SER A 17 -26.28 -41.15 24.19
CA SER A 17 -27.59 -41.80 24.39
C SER A 17 -27.59 -42.86 25.49
N GLN A 18 -26.45 -43.52 25.72
CA GLN A 18 -26.28 -44.48 26.81
C GLN A 18 -26.23 -43.79 28.18
N GLU A 19 -25.45 -42.71 28.31
CA GLU A 19 -25.35 -41.93 29.56
C GLU A 19 -26.68 -41.26 29.92
N GLN A 20 -27.47 -40.84 28.92
CA GLN A 20 -28.82 -40.30 29.13
C GLN A 20 -29.77 -41.32 29.77
N GLN A 21 -29.66 -42.60 29.38
CA GLN A 21 -30.47 -43.68 29.94
C GLN A 21 -30.01 -44.03 31.36
N GLU A 22 -28.70 -44.16 31.59
CA GLU A 22 -28.11 -44.43 32.91
C GLU A 22 -28.47 -43.37 33.95
N LEU A 23 -28.51 -42.10 33.53
CA LEU A 23 -28.83 -40.96 34.40
C LEU A 23 -30.33 -40.63 34.48
N ASN A 24 -31.20 -41.43 33.86
CA ASN A 24 -32.66 -41.22 33.82
C ASN A 24 -33.07 -39.79 33.39
N MET A 25 -32.45 -39.25 32.34
CA MET A 25 -32.68 -37.87 31.88
C MET A 25 -34.16 -37.58 31.54
N SER A 26 -34.92 -38.58 31.09
CA SER A 26 -36.35 -38.46 30.78
C SER A 26 -37.23 -38.18 32.02
N GLN A 27 -36.74 -38.46 33.22
CA GLN A 27 -37.49 -38.33 34.47
C GLN A 27 -37.12 -37.08 35.27
N VAL A 28 -36.21 -36.25 34.77
CA VAL A 28 -35.67 -35.08 35.50
C VAL A 28 -36.78 -34.06 35.82
N PHE A 29 -37.82 -33.95 34.98
CA PHE A 29 -38.96 -33.05 35.23
C PHE A 29 -40.04 -33.62 36.16
N ARG A 30 -39.87 -34.82 36.72
CA ARG A 30 -40.83 -35.40 37.69
C ARG A 30 -41.20 -34.47 38.85
N PRO A 31 -40.30 -33.66 39.43
CA PRO A 31 -40.67 -32.74 40.50
C PRO A 31 -41.75 -31.71 40.11
N PHE A 32 -41.96 -31.47 38.81
CA PHE A 32 -42.99 -30.56 38.31
C PHE A 32 -44.32 -31.25 37.96
N THR A 33 -44.44 -32.57 38.15
CA THR A 33 -45.70 -33.28 37.88
C THR A 33 -46.81 -32.77 38.79
N GLY A 34 -47.91 -32.31 38.20
CA GLY A 34 -49.04 -31.73 38.94
C GLY A 34 -48.98 -30.21 39.12
N LEU A 35 -47.87 -29.54 38.75
CA LEU A 35 -47.79 -28.08 38.71
C LEU A 35 -48.11 -27.58 37.30
N ASN A 36 -49.05 -26.63 37.18
CA ASN A 36 -49.35 -25.99 35.91
C ASN A 36 -48.50 -24.70 35.75
N PRO A 37 -47.54 -24.65 34.80
CA PRO A 37 -46.67 -23.49 34.62
C PRO A 37 -47.39 -22.23 34.12
N ILE A 38 -48.61 -22.36 33.60
CA ILE A 38 -49.42 -21.25 33.05
C ILE A 38 -50.23 -20.57 34.16
N LEU A 39 -50.60 -21.30 35.22
CA LEU A 39 -51.42 -20.82 36.33
C LEU A 39 -50.53 -20.32 37.49
N TYR A 40 -49.75 -19.27 37.22
CA TYR A 40 -48.88 -18.64 38.22
C TYR A 40 -49.68 -17.75 39.18
N ASN A 41 -49.52 -17.97 40.49
CA ASN A 41 -50.11 -17.17 41.56
C ASN A 41 -49.09 -17.07 42.71
N PRO A 42 -48.97 -15.93 43.43
CA PRO A 42 -48.23 -15.84 44.70
C PRO A 42 -48.41 -17.02 45.67
N PHE A 43 -49.61 -17.62 45.74
CA PHE A 43 -49.88 -18.79 46.60
C PHE A 43 -49.27 -20.10 46.06
N THR A 44 -49.03 -20.22 44.75
CA THR A 44 -48.39 -21.40 44.13
C THR A 44 -46.88 -21.27 44.00
N LYS A 45 -46.32 -20.08 44.28
CA LYS A 45 -44.87 -19.81 44.24
C LYS A 45 -44.05 -20.72 45.16
N PRO A 46 -44.41 -20.97 46.44
CA PRO A 46 -43.62 -21.83 47.30
C PRO A 46 -43.54 -23.28 46.81
N LEU A 47 -44.62 -23.79 46.21
CA LEU A 47 -44.67 -25.13 45.61
C LEU A 47 -43.78 -25.20 44.38
N TRP A 48 -43.79 -24.17 43.54
CA TRP A 48 -42.90 -24.06 42.39
C TRP A 48 -41.43 -23.99 42.80
N ASP A 49 -41.11 -23.16 43.80
CA ASP A 49 -39.74 -23.03 44.32
C ASP A 49 -39.24 -24.35 44.94
N ALA A 50 -40.09 -25.09 45.66
CA ALA A 50 -39.77 -26.42 46.17
C ALA A 50 -39.50 -27.43 45.04
N ALA A 51 -40.31 -27.42 43.98
CA ALA A 51 -40.10 -28.26 42.80
C ALA A 51 -38.79 -27.92 42.07
N VAL A 52 -38.43 -26.63 41.97
CA VAL A 52 -37.14 -26.20 41.40
C VAL A 52 -35.96 -26.68 42.25
N VAL A 53 -36.07 -26.66 43.58
CA VAL A 53 -35.04 -27.20 44.48
C VAL A 53 -34.92 -28.72 44.35
N GLN A 54 -36.03 -29.44 44.21
CA GLN A 54 -35.97 -30.88 44.00
C GLN A 54 -35.41 -31.24 42.62
N PHE A 55 -35.76 -30.47 41.58
CA PHE A 55 -35.18 -30.57 40.25
C PHE A 55 -33.66 -30.36 40.25
N SER A 56 -33.15 -29.36 40.98
CA SER A 56 -31.71 -29.12 41.06
C SER A 56 -30.97 -30.26 41.78
N ARG A 57 -31.60 -30.90 42.78
CA ARG A 57 -31.04 -32.10 43.43
C ARG A 57 -30.96 -33.30 42.49
N VAL A 58 -32.00 -33.53 41.69
CA VAL A 58 -32.00 -34.59 40.66
C VAL A 58 -30.94 -34.33 39.59
N LEU A 59 -30.71 -33.06 39.23
CA LEU A 59 -29.70 -32.68 38.25
C LEU A 59 -28.25 -32.75 38.76
N SER A 60 -28.02 -32.70 40.07
CA SER A 60 -26.66 -32.68 40.63
C SER A 60 -25.72 -33.78 40.10
N PRO A 61 -26.09 -35.08 40.07
CA PRO A 61 -25.20 -36.12 39.52
C PRO A 61 -25.00 -35.98 38.00
N ILE A 62 -26.03 -35.52 37.27
CA ILE A 62 -25.94 -35.23 35.83
C ILE A 62 -24.97 -34.08 35.57
N GLU A 63 -25.04 -33.02 36.37
CA GLU A 63 -24.14 -31.87 36.31
C GLU A 63 -22.70 -32.26 36.60
N GLN A 64 -22.44 -33.13 37.58
CA GLN A 64 -21.09 -33.64 37.84
C GLN A 64 -20.52 -34.40 36.65
N LYS A 65 -21.33 -35.26 36.02
CA LYS A 65 -20.93 -35.98 34.81
C LYS A 65 -20.67 -35.01 33.64
N VAL A 66 -21.57 -34.07 33.38
CA VAL A 66 -21.39 -33.05 32.34
C VAL A 66 -20.16 -32.19 32.61
N ALA A 67 -19.91 -31.80 33.86
CA ALA A 67 -18.69 -31.08 34.21
C ALA A 67 -17.43 -31.90 33.88
N SER A 68 -17.42 -33.23 34.10
CA SER A 68 -16.30 -34.09 33.69
C SER A 68 -16.09 -34.15 32.17
N VAL A 69 -17.17 -34.08 31.39
CA VAL A 69 -17.14 -34.04 29.92
C VAL A 69 -16.59 -32.69 29.46
N LEU A 70 -17.13 -31.58 30.00
CA LEU A 70 -16.65 -30.22 29.72
C LEU A 70 -15.17 -30.05 30.08
N LYS A 71 -14.71 -30.62 31.19
CA LYS A 71 -13.29 -30.62 31.57
C LYS A 71 -12.40 -31.24 30.48
N ARG A 72 -12.80 -32.39 29.93
CA ARG A 72 -12.05 -33.05 28.85
C ARG A 72 -12.03 -32.20 27.58
N HIS A 73 -13.19 -31.69 27.15
CA HIS A 73 -13.27 -30.80 26.00
C HIS A 73 -12.40 -29.56 26.15
N ILE A 74 -12.38 -28.94 27.33
CA ILE A 74 -11.55 -27.77 27.61
C ILE A 74 -10.06 -28.13 27.64
N GLN A 75 -9.70 -29.28 28.19
CA GLN A 75 -8.32 -29.75 28.24
C GLN A 75 -7.75 -29.97 26.83
N ASP A 76 -8.54 -30.48 25.89
CA ASP A 76 -8.13 -30.66 24.50
C ASP A 76 -7.79 -29.33 23.80
N VAL A 77 -8.35 -28.23 24.30
CA VAL A 77 -8.29 -26.88 23.70
C VAL A 77 -7.39 -25.91 24.51
N GLU A 78 -6.84 -26.36 25.64
CA GLU A 78 -6.11 -25.53 26.62
C GLU A 78 -4.90 -24.79 26.03
N GLY A 79 -4.32 -25.29 24.93
CA GLY A 79 -3.20 -24.67 24.20
C GLY A 79 -3.56 -23.39 23.43
N ASN A 80 -4.85 -23.07 23.22
CA ASN A 80 -5.28 -21.91 22.45
C ASN A 80 -6.29 -21.06 23.23
N LEU A 81 -5.83 -19.89 23.73
CA LEU A 81 -6.64 -18.96 24.51
C LEU A 81 -7.94 -18.54 23.81
N GLN A 82 -7.95 -18.38 22.49
CA GLN A 82 -9.14 -17.92 21.76
C GLN A 82 -10.21 -19.01 21.68
N GLN A 83 -9.80 -20.25 21.42
CA GLN A 83 -10.72 -21.39 21.41
C GLN A 83 -11.22 -21.69 22.83
N LEU A 84 -10.34 -21.58 23.83
CA LEU A 84 -10.71 -21.71 25.24
C LEU A 84 -11.78 -20.69 25.62
N LEU A 85 -11.58 -19.41 25.27
CA LEU A 85 -12.58 -18.35 25.50
C LEU A 85 -13.91 -18.65 24.80
N TRP A 86 -13.87 -19.19 23.59
CA TRP A 86 -15.07 -19.57 22.85
C TRP A 86 -15.85 -20.68 23.56
N GLU A 87 -15.18 -21.74 24.03
CA GLU A 87 -15.82 -22.85 24.76
C GLU A 87 -16.48 -22.36 26.06
N PHE A 88 -15.78 -21.53 26.83
CA PHE A 88 -16.34 -20.90 28.03
C PHE A 88 -17.53 -19.98 27.71
N HIS A 89 -17.55 -19.34 26.53
CA HIS A 89 -18.67 -18.50 26.09
C HIS A 89 -19.87 -19.34 25.69
N HIS A 90 -19.62 -20.40 24.92
CA HIS A 90 -20.64 -21.27 24.38
C HIS A 90 -21.39 -21.98 25.52
N TYR A 91 -20.68 -22.48 26.52
CA TYR A 91 -21.27 -23.16 27.68
C TYR A 91 -21.48 -22.27 28.91
N LYS A 92 -21.48 -20.94 28.76
CA LYS A 92 -21.56 -19.98 29.89
C LYS A 92 -22.72 -20.24 30.85
N ASP A 93 -23.88 -20.65 30.34
CA ASP A 93 -25.08 -20.85 31.16
C ASP A 93 -25.03 -22.16 31.97
N LEU A 94 -24.32 -23.17 31.45
CA LEU A 94 -24.00 -24.39 32.21
C LEU A 94 -22.93 -24.12 33.26
N ILE A 95 -21.85 -23.42 32.90
CA ILE A 95 -20.72 -23.15 33.80
C ILE A 95 -21.15 -22.26 34.98
N LYS A 96 -22.13 -21.37 34.81
CA LYS A 96 -22.73 -20.58 35.92
C LYS A 96 -23.42 -21.44 36.97
N ARG A 97 -23.79 -22.69 36.67
CA ARG A 97 -24.51 -23.53 37.64
C ARG A 97 -23.57 -23.92 38.79
N PRO A 98 -24.02 -23.86 40.07
CA PRO A 98 -23.13 -24.06 41.21
C PRO A 98 -22.38 -25.40 41.24
N ALA A 99 -23.01 -26.49 40.80
CA ALA A 99 -22.37 -27.81 40.78
C ALA A 99 -21.24 -27.88 39.74
N ILE A 100 -21.51 -27.42 38.51
CA ILE A 100 -20.54 -27.37 37.41
C ILE A 100 -19.42 -26.37 37.71
N SER A 101 -19.79 -25.18 38.19
CA SER A 101 -18.88 -24.10 38.59
C SER A 101 -17.84 -24.56 39.62
N LYS A 102 -18.29 -25.31 40.65
CA LYS A 102 -17.44 -25.89 41.69
C LYS A 102 -16.55 -27.00 41.16
N GLU A 103 -17.09 -27.87 40.31
CA GLU A 103 -16.33 -28.97 39.74
C GLU A 103 -15.22 -28.43 38.81
N MET A 104 -15.50 -27.39 38.03
CA MET A 104 -14.58 -26.77 37.06
C MET A 104 -13.69 -25.65 37.63
N LEU A 105 -13.53 -25.56 38.96
CA LEU A 105 -12.76 -24.49 39.60
C LEU A 105 -11.34 -24.38 39.06
N SER A 106 -10.61 -25.49 38.92
CA SER A 106 -9.23 -25.46 38.44
C SER A 106 -9.12 -24.93 37.01
N GLN A 107 -10.01 -25.34 36.10
CA GLN A 107 -10.03 -24.84 34.71
C GLN A 107 -10.35 -23.34 34.66
N ARG A 108 -11.26 -22.87 35.52
CA ARG A 108 -11.64 -21.46 35.63
C ARG A 108 -10.50 -20.60 36.17
N GLU A 109 -9.76 -21.10 37.16
CA GLU A 109 -8.56 -20.46 37.69
C GLU A 109 -7.43 -20.42 36.65
N THR A 110 -7.21 -21.51 35.90
CA THR A 110 -6.24 -21.53 34.79
C THR A 110 -6.59 -20.51 33.71
N LEU A 111 -7.86 -20.43 33.29
CA LEU A 111 -8.31 -19.42 32.32
C LEU A 111 -8.04 -18.00 32.85
N LEU A 112 -8.37 -17.72 34.12
CA LEU A 112 -8.13 -16.43 34.74
C LEU A 112 -6.63 -16.08 34.75
N ALA A 113 -5.77 -17.05 35.07
CA ALA A 113 -4.32 -16.88 35.07
C ALA A 113 -3.77 -16.60 33.65
N GLN A 114 -4.24 -17.35 32.64
CA GLN A 114 -3.87 -17.13 31.24
C GLN A 114 -4.32 -15.75 30.75
N LEU A 115 -5.53 -15.31 31.09
CA LEU A 115 -6.03 -13.98 30.75
C LEU A 115 -5.26 -12.87 31.45
N THR A 116 -4.96 -13.04 32.73
CA THR A 116 -4.12 -12.09 33.48
C THR A 116 -2.76 -11.94 32.81
N ARG A 117 -2.15 -13.04 32.36
CA ARG A 117 -0.90 -13.01 31.59
C ARG A 117 -1.07 -12.31 30.24
N SER A 118 -2.16 -12.58 29.52
CA SER A 118 -2.44 -11.92 28.24
C SER A 118 -2.60 -10.41 28.38
N ILE A 119 -3.24 -9.91 29.44
CA ILE A 119 -3.38 -8.47 29.69
C ILE A 119 -2.01 -7.85 29.98
N LYS A 120 -1.17 -8.51 30.79
CA LYS A 120 0.20 -8.05 31.03
C LYS A 120 1.03 -8.00 29.75
N GLN A 121 0.95 -9.04 28.92
CA GLN A 121 1.61 -9.06 27.61
C GLN A 121 1.12 -7.94 26.70
N ILE A 122 -0.19 -7.66 26.66
CA ILE A 122 -0.74 -6.53 25.90
C ILE A 122 -0.14 -5.20 26.39
N ASN A 123 -0.01 -5.01 27.70
CA ASN A 123 0.58 -3.79 28.26
C ASN A 123 2.09 -3.67 27.96
N GLU A 124 2.84 -4.77 28.10
CA GLU A 124 4.27 -4.83 27.76
C GLU A 124 4.50 -4.55 26.26
N ASP A 125 3.74 -5.20 25.38
CA ASP A 125 3.79 -5.00 23.93
C ASP A 125 3.40 -3.57 23.55
N PHE A 126 2.38 -3.02 24.21
CA PHE A 126 1.97 -1.63 24.02
C PHE A 126 3.13 -0.69 24.36
N ASN A 127 3.65 -0.75 25.58
CA ASN A 127 4.75 0.11 26.04
C ASN A 127 6.03 -0.05 25.21
N ALA A 128 6.40 -1.28 24.83
CA ALA A 128 7.57 -1.53 24.01
C ALA A 128 7.44 -0.91 22.60
N ARG A 129 6.24 -0.85 22.04
CA ARG A 129 5.99 -0.34 20.69
C ARG A 129 5.67 1.14 20.65
N THR A 130 5.09 1.72 21.70
CA THR A 130 4.75 3.15 21.77
C THR A 130 5.88 4.02 22.30
N ASN A 131 6.71 3.53 23.22
CA ASN A 131 7.81 4.31 23.81
C ASN A 131 9.12 4.29 22.97
N ALA A 132 9.08 3.76 21.75
CA ALA A 132 10.23 3.78 20.86
C ALA A 132 10.51 5.23 20.39
N VAL A 133 11.60 5.81 20.92
CA VAL A 133 12.01 7.23 20.86
C VAL A 133 11.94 7.86 19.46
N ASP A 134 12.15 7.09 18.39
CA ASP A 134 12.22 7.64 17.02
C ASP A 134 11.02 7.34 16.12
N LYS A 135 10.20 6.32 16.43
CA LYS A 135 9.00 5.90 15.68
C LYS A 135 8.30 4.74 16.38
N PRO A 136 6.98 4.77 16.58
CA PRO A 136 6.26 3.64 17.14
C PRO A 136 6.38 2.42 16.21
N ASN A 137 6.92 1.31 16.73
CA ASN A 137 7.14 0.06 15.99
C ASN A 137 5.86 -0.78 15.94
N VAL A 138 4.79 -0.17 15.44
CA VAL A 138 3.50 -0.82 15.23
C VAL A 138 3.43 -1.51 13.87
N PRO A 139 2.72 -2.65 13.76
CA PRO A 139 2.50 -3.32 12.47
C PRO A 139 1.95 -2.33 11.45
N LYS A 140 2.61 -2.21 10.29
CA LYS A 140 2.21 -1.26 9.25
C LYS A 140 1.08 -1.85 8.41
N GLY A 141 -0.11 -1.26 8.49
CA GLY A 141 -1.17 -1.53 7.51
C GLY A 141 -0.82 -0.99 6.13
N LYS A 142 -1.29 -1.67 5.09
CA LYS A 142 -1.09 -1.23 3.70
C LYS A 142 -1.80 0.11 3.48
N ASN A 143 -1.05 1.11 2.98
CA ASN A 143 -1.56 2.44 2.62
C ASN A 143 -2.19 3.27 3.76
N LEU A 144 -1.84 3.00 5.02
CA LEU A 144 -2.33 3.79 6.16
C LEU A 144 -1.34 4.91 6.53
N PRO A 145 -1.80 6.14 6.77
CA PRO A 145 -0.99 7.17 7.43
C PRO A 145 -0.57 6.71 8.84
N ASN A 146 0.60 7.15 9.30
CA ASN A 146 1.19 6.71 10.57
C ASN A 146 0.25 6.90 11.76
N ILE A 147 -0.34 8.10 11.91
CA ILE A 147 -1.30 8.41 12.99
C ILE A 147 -2.48 7.44 13.00
N VAL A 148 -3.05 7.16 11.83
CA VAL A 148 -4.21 6.25 11.70
C VAL A 148 -3.81 4.81 12.01
N ASN A 149 -2.65 4.38 11.53
CA ASN A 149 -2.14 3.04 11.78
C ASN A 149 -1.97 2.77 13.28
N VAL A 150 -1.39 3.73 13.99
CA VAL A 150 -1.17 3.64 15.44
C VAL A 150 -2.50 3.64 16.21
N ILE A 151 -3.44 4.51 15.83
CA ILE A 151 -4.78 4.54 16.46
C ILE A 151 -5.53 3.23 16.26
N ILE A 152 -5.49 2.64 15.05
CA ILE A 152 -6.14 1.35 14.77
C ILE A 152 -5.51 0.24 15.61
N TYR A 153 -4.18 0.22 15.72
CA TYR A 153 -3.48 -0.75 16.57
C TYR A 153 -3.94 -0.65 18.03
N VAL A 154 -3.99 0.55 18.60
CA VAL A 154 -4.44 0.75 19.98
C VAL A 154 -5.91 0.36 20.15
N ARG A 155 -6.79 0.69 19.20
CA ARG A 155 -8.20 0.26 19.21
C ARG A 155 -8.36 -1.26 19.21
N GLN A 156 -7.50 -1.98 18.51
CA GLN A 156 -7.51 -3.45 18.52
C GLN A 156 -7.12 -3.99 19.90
N LEU A 157 -6.14 -3.38 20.57
CA LEU A 157 -5.78 -3.74 21.94
C LEU A 157 -6.91 -3.44 22.92
N GLU A 158 -7.53 -2.25 22.84
CA GLU A 158 -8.68 -1.87 23.64
C GLU A 158 -9.81 -2.90 23.52
N ALA A 159 -10.19 -3.27 22.28
CA ALA A 159 -11.23 -4.25 22.02
C ALA A 159 -10.91 -5.62 22.64
N ARG A 160 -9.66 -6.09 22.51
CA ARG A 160 -9.22 -7.36 23.13
C ARG A 160 -9.32 -7.35 24.65
N VAL A 161 -8.97 -6.23 25.29
CA VAL A 161 -9.08 -6.07 26.76
C VAL A 161 -10.55 -6.02 27.17
N GLU A 162 -11.38 -5.25 26.46
CA GLU A 162 -12.81 -5.12 26.72
C GLU A 162 -13.55 -6.45 26.55
N ASP A 163 -13.26 -7.21 25.48
CA ASP A 163 -13.80 -8.54 25.25
C ASP A 163 -13.39 -9.51 26.37
N SER A 164 -12.14 -9.45 26.84
CA SER A 164 -11.66 -10.27 27.96
C SER A 164 -12.43 -9.98 29.25
N ILE A 165 -12.70 -8.71 29.55
CA ILE A 165 -13.50 -8.31 30.72
C ILE A 165 -14.95 -8.78 30.56
N ASN A 166 -15.58 -8.51 29.41
CA ASN A 166 -16.98 -8.87 29.16
C ASN A 166 -17.22 -10.38 29.22
N MET A 167 -16.30 -11.15 28.65
CA MET A 167 -16.37 -12.59 28.59
C MET A 167 -16.22 -13.24 29.97
N THR A 168 -15.31 -12.73 30.79
CA THR A 168 -15.05 -13.29 32.13
C THR A 168 -16.06 -12.85 33.18
N ASN A 169 -16.68 -11.68 33.04
CA ASN A 169 -17.66 -11.16 34.01
C ASN A 169 -18.88 -12.07 34.20
N ALA A 170 -19.24 -12.85 33.19
CA ALA A 170 -20.36 -13.78 33.27
C ALA A 170 -20.01 -15.11 33.94
N VAL A 171 -18.72 -15.49 33.98
CA VAL A 171 -18.29 -16.87 34.27
C VAL A 171 -17.29 -16.98 35.43
N LEU A 172 -16.53 -15.92 35.72
CA LEU A 172 -15.41 -15.93 36.67
C LEU A 172 -15.58 -14.95 37.84
N ASN A 173 -16.73 -14.27 37.95
CA ASN A 173 -16.92 -13.15 38.88
C ASN A 173 -16.88 -13.52 40.37
N ASP A 174 -17.10 -14.79 40.70
CA ASP A 174 -17.08 -15.38 42.03
C ASP A 174 -15.67 -15.78 42.51
N LEU A 175 -14.67 -15.79 41.62
CA LEU A 175 -13.30 -16.14 42.01
C LEU A 175 -12.66 -14.99 42.80
N SER A 176 -11.93 -15.31 43.87
CA SER A 176 -11.26 -14.33 44.73
C SER A 176 -10.26 -13.43 43.96
N ASN A 177 -9.55 -14.00 42.99
CA ASN A 177 -8.57 -13.28 42.18
C ASN A 177 -9.19 -12.47 41.02
N TYR A 178 -10.49 -12.61 40.78
CA TYR A 178 -11.14 -11.95 39.64
C TYR A 178 -11.18 -10.43 39.78
N GLU A 179 -11.42 -9.90 40.98
CA GLU A 179 -11.42 -8.45 41.21
C GLU A 179 -10.05 -7.82 40.96
N ALA A 180 -8.96 -8.52 41.29
CA ALA A 180 -7.61 -8.08 40.97
C ALA A 180 -7.35 -8.07 39.46
N PHE A 181 -7.76 -9.12 38.75
CA PHE A 181 -7.71 -9.18 37.28
C PHE A 181 -8.51 -8.04 36.64
N LYS A 182 -9.77 -7.85 37.07
CA LYS A 182 -10.68 -6.84 36.55
C LYS A 182 -10.13 -5.43 36.78
N ARG A 183 -9.53 -5.16 37.93
CA ARG A 183 -8.86 -3.87 38.21
C ARG A 183 -7.70 -3.63 37.24
N ASN A 184 -6.79 -4.59 37.12
CA ASN A 184 -5.63 -4.48 36.21
C ASN A 184 -6.06 -4.32 34.74
N ALA A 185 -7.06 -5.08 34.29
CA ALA A 185 -7.59 -4.97 32.93
C ALA A 185 -8.24 -3.59 32.67
N ASN A 186 -9.00 -3.05 33.63
CA ASN A 186 -9.58 -1.71 33.51
C ASN A 186 -8.52 -0.61 33.54
N GLU A 187 -7.46 -0.76 34.34
CA GLU A 187 -6.32 0.16 34.38
C GLU A 187 -5.62 0.21 33.01
N THR A 188 -5.24 -0.95 32.47
CA THR A 188 -4.67 -1.03 31.11
C THR A 188 -5.62 -0.47 30.06
N LEU A 189 -6.93 -0.75 30.14
CA LEU A 189 -7.91 -0.19 29.19
C LEU A 189 -7.99 1.33 29.27
N ASN A 190 -7.92 1.90 30.47
CA ASN A 190 -7.94 3.35 30.67
C ASN A 190 -6.65 4.01 30.17
N GLU A 191 -5.49 3.39 30.41
CA GLU A 191 -4.20 3.82 29.86
C GLU A 191 -4.23 3.86 28.33
N LEU A 192 -4.70 2.78 27.68
CA LEU A 192 -4.85 2.72 26.22
C LEU A 192 -5.79 3.81 25.68
N LYS A 193 -6.94 4.02 26.34
CA LYS A 193 -7.93 5.03 25.96
C LYS A 193 -7.39 6.46 26.12
N SER A 194 -6.68 6.74 27.22
CA SER A 194 -6.03 8.03 27.47
C SER A 194 -4.98 8.28 26.40
N TRP A 195 -4.06 7.32 26.21
CA TRP A 195 -2.97 7.45 25.24
C TRP A 195 -3.50 7.68 23.83
N ARG A 196 -4.55 6.96 23.40
CA ARG A 196 -5.17 7.17 22.09
C ARG A 196 -5.76 8.58 21.93
N LYS A 197 -6.34 9.13 23.01
CA LYS A 197 -6.89 10.48 23.03
C LYS A 197 -5.75 11.50 22.95
N ASP A 198 -4.73 11.36 23.80
CA ASP A 198 -3.57 12.24 23.86
C ASP A 198 -2.84 12.26 22.50
N HIS A 199 -2.65 11.09 21.88
CA HIS A 199 -2.01 10.98 20.57
C HIS A 199 -2.80 11.67 19.44
N PHE A 200 -4.13 11.67 19.52
CA PHE A 200 -4.99 12.42 18.59
C PHE A 200 -4.94 13.92 18.86
N GLU A 201 -4.88 14.33 20.12
CA GLU A 201 -4.74 15.74 20.53
C GLU A 201 -3.38 16.29 20.11
N ASP A 202 -2.30 15.54 20.28
CA ASP A 202 -0.95 15.87 19.79
C ASP A 202 -0.94 16.08 18.28
N TRP A 203 -1.54 15.15 17.52
CA TRP A 203 -1.68 15.31 16.07
C TRP A 203 -2.50 16.55 15.71
N SER A 204 -3.58 16.83 16.45
CA SER A 204 -4.44 17.99 16.22
C SER A 204 -3.73 19.31 16.51
N SER A 205 -2.92 19.36 17.57
CA SER A 205 -2.08 20.52 17.91
C SER A 205 -1.01 20.73 16.85
N GLN A 206 -0.22 19.70 16.55
CA GLN A 206 0.84 19.76 15.53
C GLN A 206 0.29 20.21 14.18
N MET A 207 -0.89 19.71 13.79
CA MET A 207 -1.53 20.11 12.55
C MET A 207 -2.01 21.55 12.57
N SER A 208 -2.59 22.00 13.67
CA SER A 208 -3.01 23.39 13.84
C SER A 208 -1.81 24.34 13.83
N ASP A 209 -0.71 23.96 14.47
CA ASP A 209 0.54 24.72 14.49
C ASP A 209 1.15 24.81 13.08
N MET A 210 1.15 23.71 12.32
CA MET A 210 1.59 23.70 10.92
C MET A 210 0.71 24.58 10.01
N ILE A 211 -0.59 24.69 10.29
CA ILE A 211 -1.50 25.56 9.54
C ILE A 211 -1.26 27.04 9.90
N ASN A 212 -1.03 27.34 11.18
CA ASN A 212 -0.89 28.70 11.69
C ASN A 212 0.55 29.27 11.58
N SER A 213 1.54 28.42 11.34
CA SER A 213 2.95 28.83 11.24
C SER A 213 3.20 29.72 10.02
N HIS A 214 3.78 30.90 10.27
CA HIS A 214 4.04 31.93 9.25
C HIS A 214 5.26 31.62 8.36
N SER A 215 6.10 30.66 8.74
CA SER A 215 7.32 30.32 7.98
C SER A 215 7.06 29.31 6.85
N GLN A 216 6.15 28.37 7.06
CA GLN A 216 5.68 27.40 6.06
C GLN A 216 4.21 27.07 6.32
N PRO A 217 3.28 27.97 5.97
CA PRO A 217 1.87 27.70 6.15
C PRO A 217 1.49 26.47 5.32
N LEU A 218 0.92 25.46 5.98
CA LEU A 218 0.35 24.30 5.29
C LEU A 218 -0.82 24.71 4.39
N SER A 219 -1.50 25.82 4.71
CA SER A 219 -2.46 26.45 3.82
C SER A 219 -1.75 26.84 2.54
N LEU A 220 -2.32 26.47 1.39
CA LEU A 220 -1.87 26.94 0.08
C LEU A 220 -1.70 28.45 0.20
N SER A 221 -0.45 28.94 0.17
CA SER A 221 -0.21 30.37 0.13
C SER A 221 -0.78 30.83 -1.18
N ILE A 222 -1.98 31.43 -1.08
CA ILE A 222 -2.80 31.93 -2.17
C ILE A 222 -1.97 32.80 -3.14
N ASN A 223 -0.91 33.44 -2.63
CA ASN A 223 -0.02 34.35 -3.36
C ASN A 223 1.29 33.72 -3.87
N SER A 224 1.54 32.43 -3.62
CA SER A 224 2.76 31.75 -4.05
C SER A 224 2.65 31.26 -5.50
N CYS A 225 3.74 31.32 -6.26
CA CYS A 225 3.75 30.89 -7.65
C CYS A 225 3.53 29.38 -7.70
N ILE A 226 2.61 28.88 -8.52
CA ILE A 226 2.26 27.44 -8.53
C ILE A 226 3.47 26.56 -8.89
N MET A 227 4.35 27.06 -9.75
CA MET A 227 5.60 26.41 -10.13
C MET A 227 6.77 27.40 -9.98
N GLU A 228 7.79 27.00 -9.21
CA GLU A 228 9.01 27.78 -9.02
C GLU A 228 10.21 26.99 -9.51
N LEU A 229 11.04 27.62 -10.34
CA LEU A 229 12.34 27.10 -10.71
C LEU A 229 13.32 27.42 -9.58
N LYS A 230 13.54 26.48 -8.66
CA LYS A 230 14.56 26.61 -7.60
C LYS A 230 15.75 25.74 -7.96
N SER A 231 16.91 26.36 -8.13
CA SER A 231 18.17 25.65 -8.43
C SER A 231 18.06 24.70 -9.62
N ASP A 232 17.52 25.19 -10.74
CA ASP A 232 17.33 24.46 -12.00
C ASP A 232 16.36 23.26 -11.94
N LYS A 233 15.61 23.12 -10.84
CA LYS A 233 14.55 22.11 -10.69
C LYS A 233 13.20 22.78 -10.55
N LEU A 234 12.22 22.26 -11.30
CA LEU A 234 10.84 22.70 -11.18
C LEU A 234 10.25 22.10 -9.90
N LYS A 235 9.82 22.96 -8.97
CA LYS A 235 9.07 22.56 -7.77
C LYS A 235 7.67 23.14 -7.83
N VAL A 236 6.69 22.29 -7.57
CA VAL A 236 5.29 22.71 -7.42
C VAL A 236 5.09 23.17 -5.98
N ASN A 237 4.47 24.33 -5.80
CA ASN A 237 4.09 24.82 -4.48
C ASN A 237 2.79 24.14 -4.00
N TYR A 238 2.83 22.80 -3.96
CA TYR A 238 1.82 21.94 -3.34
C TYR A 238 2.54 21.05 -2.32
N ASN A 239 2.31 21.29 -1.04
CA ASN A 239 3.01 20.57 0.02
C ASN A 239 2.57 19.10 0.05
N GLU A 240 3.50 18.15 -0.04
CA GLU A 240 3.23 16.70 0.08
C GLU A 240 2.47 16.35 1.37
N ARG A 241 2.65 17.14 2.43
CA ARG A 241 1.92 16.99 3.69
C ARG A 241 0.40 17.20 3.52
N LEU A 242 -0.06 17.98 2.54
CA LEU A 242 -1.48 18.11 2.23
C LEU A 242 -2.07 16.79 1.72
N VAL A 243 -1.34 16.03 0.90
CA VAL A 243 -1.79 14.72 0.40
C VAL A 243 -1.97 13.72 1.54
N THR A 244 -1.05 13.73 2.50
CA THR A 244 -1.14 12.87 3.69
C THR A 244 -2.26 13.35 4.62
N LEU A 245 -2.40 14.66 4.82
CA LEU A 245 -3.50 15.26 5.60
C LEU A 245 -4.88 14.86 5.07
N LEU A 246 -5.10 14.91 3.75
CA LEU A 246 -6.38 14.52 3.15
C LEU A 246 -6.79 13.08 3.52
N ARG A 247 -5.82 12.16 3.53
CA ARG A 247 -6.03 10.76 3.93
C ARG A 247 -6.28 10.65 5.42
N GLU A 248 -5.49 11.34 6.24
CA GLU A 248 -5.65 11.37 7.70
C GLU A 248 -7.03 11.89 8.10
N VAL A 249 -7.46 13.05 7.59
CA VAL A 249 -8.78 13.64 7.90
C VAL A 249 -9.91 12.71 7.51
N ARG A 250 -9.86 12.11 6.31
CA ARG A 250 -10.89 11.16 5.87
C ARG A 250 -10.99 9.96 6.82
N MET A 251 -9.85 9.38 7.19
CA MET A 251 -9.81 8.15 7.98
C MET A 251 -10.11 8.40 9.46
N LEU A 252 -9.58 9.47 10.05
CA LEU A 252 -9.88 9.88 11.42
C LEU A 252 -11.37 10.23 11.58
N SER A 253 -11.96 10.91 10.60
CA SER A 253 -13.41 11.16 10.59
C SER A 253 -14.22 9.88 10.49
N ALA A 254 -13.81 8.92 9.65
CA ALA A 254 -14.46 7.61 9.54
C ALA A 254 -14.34 6.78 10.84
N LEU A 255 -13.26 6.98 11.60
CA LEU A 255 -13.07 6.38 12.92
C LEU A 255 -13.89 7.08 14.02
N GLY A 256 -14.60 8.17 13.72
CA GLY A 256 -15.45 8.90 14.66
C GLY A 256 -14.75 10.01 15.45
N PHE A 257 -13.53 10.41 15.08
CA PHE A 257 -12.86 11.54 15.73
C PHE A 257 -13.43 12.87 15.25
N ALA A 258 -13.62 13.80 16.18
CA ALA A 258 -14.05 15.17 15.88
C ALA A 258 -12.84 16.01 15.46
N ILE A 259 -12.73 16.29 14.16
CA ILE A 259 -11.60 17.02 13.59
C ILE A 259 -11.82 18.54 13.77
N PRO A 260 -10.81 19.28 14.27
CA PRO A 260 -10.86 20.74 14.37
C PRO A 260 -11.25 21.43 13.04
N ARG A 261 -12.06 22.50 13.12
CA ARG A 261 -12.63 23.18 11.94
C ARG A 261 -11.56 23.75 11.00
N ASN A 262 -10.51 24.36 11.55
CA ASN A 262 -9.37 24.89 10.80
C ASN A 262 -8.69 23.81 9.93
N ILE A 263 -8.47 22.61 10.48
CA ILE A 263 -7.91 21.46 9.75
C ILE A 263 -8.89 20.99 8.68
N GLN A 264 -10.17 20.92 9.01
CA GLN A 264 -11.20 20.47 8.08
C GLN A 264 -11.37 21.43 6.88
N GLU A 265 -11.33 22.74 7.11
CA GLU A 265 -11.38 23.76 6.05
C GLU A 265 -10.13 23.70 5.16
N THR A 266 -8.95 23.60 5.76
CA THR A 266 -7.69 23.42 5.04
C THR A 266 -7.72 22.16 4.16
N ALA A 267 -8.21 21.04 4.69
CA ALA A 267 -8.37 19.81 3.94
C ALA A 267 -9.41 19.94 2.81
N LYS A 268 -10.53 20.64 3.02
CA LYS A 268 -11.52 20.91 1.96
C LYS A 268 -10.91 21.74 0.84
N THR A 269 -10.16 22.79 1.16
CA THR A 269 -9.47 23.63 0.18
C THR A 269 -8.40 22.83 -0.56
N ALA A 270 -7.55 22.08 0.16
CA ALA A 270 -6.54 21.21 -0.44
C ALA A 270 -7.14 20.13 -1.37
N LYS A 271 -8.33 19.62 -1.04
CA LYS A 271 -9.05 18.64 -1.86
C LYS A 271 -9.46 19.23 -3.22
N LYS A 272 -9.87 20.50 -3.27
CA LYS A 272 -10.23 21.18 -4.54
C LYS A 272 -9.05 21.18 -5.50
N PHE A 273 -7.86 21.49 -5.00
CA PHE A 273 -6.65 21.62 -5.81
C PHE A 273 -5.83 20.33 -5.95
N TYR A 274 -6.23 19.25 -5.28
CA TYR A 274 -5.49 17.98 -5.27
C TYR A 274 -5.24 17.43 -6.68
N ARG A 275 -6.27 17.44 -7.54
CA ARG A 275 -6.15 16.96 -8.93
C ARG A 275 -5.13 17.81 -9.70
N HIS A 276 -5.22 19.13 -9.58
CA HIS A 276 -4.31 20.07 -10.25
C HIS A 276 -2.88 19.91 -9.74
N GLY A 277 -2.70 19.78 -8.41
CA GLY A 277 -1.39 19.57 -7.78
C GLY A 277 -0.68 18.33 -8.31
N ILE A 278 -1.37 17.18 -8.41
CA ILE A 278 -0.78 15.95 -8.96
C ILE A 278 -0.34 16.15 -10.41
N VAL A 279 -1.18 16.77 -11.24
CA VAL A 279 -0.86 16.99 -12.65
C VAL A 279 0.37 17.88 -12.79
N LEU A 280 0.45 18.95 -12.01
CA LEU A 280 1.60 19.84 -11.99
C LEU A 280 2.87 19.12 -11.51
N GLU A 281 2.74 18.24 -10.52
CA GLU A 281 3.87 17.44 -10.01
C GLU A 281 4.39 16.48 -11.08
N GLN A 282 3.50 15.85 -11.85
CA GLN A 282 3.88 15.03 -13.01
C GLN A 282 4.63 15.85 -14.06
N VAL A 283 4.20 17.08 -14.33
CA VAL A 283 4.86 17.95 -15.30
C VAL A 283 6.20 18.49 -14.78
N ALA A 284 6.31 18.75 -13.47
CA ALA A 284 7.57 19.08 -12.83
C ALA A 284 8.56 17.91 -12.86
N HIS A 285 8.09 16.69 -12.57
CA HIS A 285 8.90 15.48 -12.73
C HIS A 285 9.34 15.31 -14.19
N PHE A 286 8.46 15.56 -15.15
CA PHE A 286 8.81 15.56 -16.57
C PHE A 286 9.94 16.56 -16.88
N TYR A 287 9.81 17.83 -16.49
CA TYR A 287 10.86 18.84 -16.68
C TYR A 287 12.20 18.39 -16.06
N ASN A 288 12.16 17.85 -14.85
CA ASN A 288 13.36 17.42 -14.12
C ASN A 288 14.03 16.16 -14.72
N THR A 289 13.31 15.37 -15.53
CA THR A 289 13.81 14.09 -16.09
C THR A 289 13.99 14.10 -17.60
N ILE A 290 13.38 15.05 -18.32
CA ILE A 290 13.40 15.05 -19.77
C ILE A 290 14.82 15.24 -20.32
N ASP A 291 15.66 16.07 -19.68
CA ASP A 291 17.06 16.27 -20.12
C ASP A 291 17.87 14.96 -20.07
N GLN A 292 17.65 14.14 -19.05
CA GLN A 292 18.26 12.81 -18.93
C GLN A 292 17.74 11.82 -19.98
N GLN A 293 16.50 12.04 -20.43
CA GLN A 293 15.90 11.26 -21.50
C GLN A 293 16.22 11.81 -22.90
N MET A 294 16.93 12.91 -23.07
CA MET A 294 17.29 13.39 -24.41
C MET A 294 18.64 12.80 -24.85
N ILE A 295 18.74 12.33 -26.10
CA ILE A 295 20.04 11.93 -26.66
C ILE A 295 20.85 13.20 -26.92
N MET A 296 22.09 13.28 -26.41
CA MET A 296 22.92 14.49 -26.51
C MET A 296 23.02 15.05 -27.92
N SER A 297 23.20 14.18 -28.92
CA SER A 297 23.32 14.58 -30.33
C SER A 297 22.02 15.09 -30.95
N GLN A 298 20.87 14.80 -30.34
CA GLN A 298 19.53 15.21 -30.78
C GLN A 298 18.95 16.40 -29.99
N LYS A 299 19.59 16.82 -28.88
CA LYS A 299 19.14 17.95 -28.06
C LYS A 299 18.84 19.22 -28.89
N PRO A 300 19.69 19.65 -29.84
CA PRO A 300 19.40 20.85 -30.64
C PRO A 300 18.12 20.72 -31.48
N MET A 301 17.75 19.52 -31.93
CA MET A 301 16.54 19.31 -32.73
C MET A 301 15.25 19.56 -31.94
N MET A 302 15.29 19.41 -30.63
CA MET A 302 14.14 19.62 -29.75
C MET A 302 14.12 21.00 -29.08
N ILE A 303 15.12 21.86 -29.36
CA ILE A 303 15.31 23.13 -28.65
C ILE A 303 14.12 24.08 -28.81
N THR A 304 13.47 24.08 -29.98
CA THR A 304 12.30 24.94 -30.24
C THR A 304 11.12 24.56 -29.34
N SER A 305 10.84 23.25 -29.24
CA SER A 305 9.76 22.72 -28.40
C SER A 305 10.09 22.83 -26.91
N ALA A 306 11.36 22.63 -26.54
CA ALA A 306 11.83 22.84 -25.16
C ALA A 306 11.71 24.31 -24.73
N ARG A 307 12.10 25.26 -25.59
CA ARG A 307 11.95 26.70 -25.33
C ARG A 307 10.48 27.13 -25.26
N ALA A 308 9.62 26.57 -26.11
CA ALA A 308 8.18 26.83 -26.03
C ALA A 308 7.59 26.34 -24.70
N PHE A 309 8.04 25.17 -24.21
CA PHE A 309 7.66 24.63 -22.91
C PHE A 309 8.19 25.48 -21.74
N GLU A 310 9.47 25.87 -21.78
CA GLU A 310 10.07 26.78 -20.79
C GLU A 310 9.38 28.15 -20.77
N ALA A 311 9.03 28.69 -21.93
CA ALA A 311 8.30 29.95 -22.04
C ALA A 311 6.95 29.89 -21.33
N LEU A 312 6.23 28.77 -21.41
CA LEU A 312 4.98 28.57 -20.67
C LEU A 312 5.20 28.51 -19.16
N ILE A 313 6.30 27.93 -18.69
CA ILE A 313 6.65 27.85 -17.27
C ILE A 313 7.03 29.23 -16.71
N VAL A 314 7.81 30.01 -17.47
CA VAL A 314 8.33 31.32 -17.04
C VAL A 314 7.32 32.46 -17.28
N ARG A 315 6.48 32.36 -18.32
CA ARG A 315 5.50 33.37 -18.72
C ARG A 315 4.11 32.74 -18.98
N PRO A 316 3.33 32.47 -17.93
CA PRO A 316 2.00 31.86 -18.08
C PRO A 316 0.96 32.72 -18.83
N LYS A 317 1.12 34.05 -18.85
CA LYS A 317 0.18 35.00 -19.48
C LYS A 317 0.84 35.76 -20.62
N GLU A 318 0.62 35.34 -21.86
CA GLU A 318 1.06 36.10 -23.05
C GLU A 318 -0.07 36.94 -23.70
N ASN A 319 -1.32 36.86 -23.23
CA ASN A 319 -2.48 37.41 -23.96
C ASN A 319 -3.30 38.51 -23.25
N THR A 320 -2.72 39.28 -22.32
CA THR A 320 -3.37 40.50 -21.81
C THR A 320 -2.43 41.68 -21.89
N LYS A 321 -2.73 42.57 -22.84
CA LYS A 321 -2.09 43.87 -23.04
C LYS A 321 -1.87 44.57 -21.68
N GLY A 322 -0.63 44.98 -21.40
CA GLY A 322 -0.40 46.19 -20.59
C GLY A 322 0.19 46.08 -19.18
N HIS A 323 0.67 44.92 -18.70
CA HIS A 323 1.41 44.91 -17.41
C HIS A 323 2.74 44.15 -17.49
N HIS A 324 3.85 44.90 -17.40
CA HIS A 324 5.22 44.41 -17.22
C HIS A 324 5.47 43.82 -15.82
N GLY A 325 4.67 42.83 -15.44
CA GLY A 325 4.87 42.05 -14.23
C GLY A 325 4.63 40.57 -14.52
N ILE A 326 5.52 39.71 -14.04
CA ILE A 326 5.35 38.25 -14.03
C ILE A 326 4.05 37.97 -13.26
N THR A 327 2.93 37.87 -13.97
CA THR A 327 1.63 37.64 -13.35
C THR A 327 1.52 36.16 -13.07
N LYS A 328 1.95 35.80 -11.86
CA LYS A 328 1.95 34.44 -11.32
C LYS A 328 0.53 33.88 -11.38
N VAL A 329 0.35 32.69 -11.96
CA VAL A 329 -0.90 31.94 -11.82
C VAL A 329 -1.00 31.55 -10.34
N THR A 330 -2.08 31.95 -9.69
CA THR A 330 -2.37 31.65 -8.29
C THR A 330 -3.45 30.58 -8.19
N TRP A 331 -3.57 29.97 -7.01
CA TRP A 331 -4.58 28.95 -6.74
C TRP A 331 -6.02 29.51 -6.69
N ASP A 332 -6.22 30.83 -6.72
CA ASP A 332 -7.54 31.46 -6.54
C ASP A 332 -8.49 31.30 -7.72
N ASN A 333 -7.98 31.18 -8.95
CA ASN A 333 -8.81 31.07 -10.14
C ASN A 333 -8.71 29.65 -10.75
N PRO A 334 -9.68 28.75 -10.47
CA PRO A 334 -9.62 27.36 -10.93
C PRO A 334 -9.73 27.23 -12.46
N GLU A 335 -10.48 28.11 -13.14
CA GLU A 335 -10.64 28.05 -14.60
C GLU A 335 -9.37 28.50 -15.33
N GLU A 336 -8.71 29.56 -14.83
CA GLU A 336 -7.40 29.98 -15.36
C GLU A 336 -6.33 28.91 -15.12
N LEU A 337 -6.38 28.25 -13.95
CA LEU A 337 -5.48 27.16 -13.59
C LEU A 337 -5.66 25.95 -14.52
N GLU A 338 -6.91 25.55 -14.80
CA GLU A 338 -7.20 24.45 -15.72
C GLU A 338 -6.68 24.73 -17.12
N ASN A 339 -6.99 25.90 -17.69
CA ASN A 339 -6.51 26.30 -19.02
C ASN A 339 -4.98 26.34 -19.08
N TYR A 340 -4.32 26.81 -18.03
CA TYR A 340 -2.86 26.83 -17.95
C TYR A 340 -2.28 25.40 -17.89
N ILE A 341 -2.86 24.53 -17.07
CA ILE A 341 -2.46 23.12 -16.96
C ILE A 341 -2.63 22.40 -18.30
N GLU A 342 -3.73 22.62 -19.01
CA GLU A 342 -3.97 22.00 -20.32
C GLU A 342 -2.89 22.40 -21.34
N ARG A 343 -2.59 23.70 -21.46
CA ARG A 343 -1.51 24.19 -22.37
C ARG A 343 -0.14 23.60 -22.01
N LEU A 344 0.16 23.54 -20.72
CA LEU A 344 1.41 23.00 -20.20
C LEU A 344 1.50 21.47 -20.46
N GLN A 345 0.40 20.74 -20.31
CA GLN A 345 0.33 19.33 -20.65
C GLN A 345 0.46 19.08 -22.15
N GLU A 346 -0.17 19.89 -23.00
CA GLU A 346 -0.05 19.80 -24.46
C GLU A 346 1.39 20.02 -24.92
N ALA A 347 2.06 21.05 -24.39
CA ALA A 347 3.46 21.32 -24.69
C ALA A 347 4.38 20.17 -24.22
N ALA A 348 4.14 19.62 -23.01
CA ALA A 348 4.88 18.46 -22.51
C ALA A 348 4.66 17.20 -23.37
N LYS A 349 3.41 16.95 -23.79
CA LYS A 349 3.06 15.84 -24.70
C LYS A 349 3.75 15.99 -26.05
N LYS A 350 3.75 17.20 -26.62
CA LYS A 350 4.45 17.50 -27.88
C LYS A 350 5.94 17.18 -27.76
N LEU A 351 6.62 17.71 -26.74
CA LEU A 351 8.04 17.45 -26.50
C LEU A 351 8.33 15.95 -26.28
N THR A 352 7.46 15.25 -25.56
CA THR A 352 7.57 13.80 -25.33
C THR A 352 7.44 13.02 -26.64
N SER A 353 6.49 13.39 -27.50
CA SER A 353 6.26 12.74 -28.78
C SER A 353 7.45 12.95 -29.73
N GLU A 354 8.00 14.16 -29.79
CA GLU A 354 9.20 14.48 -30.57
C GLU A 354 10.41 13.68 -30.07
N ASN A 355 10.64 13.64 -28.75
CA ASN A 355 11.74 12.86 -28.17
C ASN A 355 11.61 11.36 -28.48
N ARG A 356 10.40 10.79 -28.37
CA ARG A 356 10.14 9.38 -28.68
C ARG A 356 10.41 9.07 -30.15
N MET A 357 9.95 9.93 -31.06
CA MET A 357 10.18 9.79 -32.49
C MET A 357 11.67 9.87 -32.85
N LEU A 358 12.39 10.87 -32.32
CA LEU A 358 13.82 11.04 -32.55
C LEU A 358 14.64 9.86 -32.01
N ARG A 359 14.29 9.34 -30.83
CA ARG A 359 14.88 8.12 -30.27
C ARG A 359 14.64 6.91 -31.16
N GLN A 360 13.45 6.77 -31.76
CA GLN A 360 13.17 5.68 -32.70
C GLN A 360 14.06 5.79 -33.94
N TYR A 361 14.19 6.98 -34.54
CA TYR A 361 15.10 7.18 -35.67
C TYR A 361 16.56 6.89 -35.30
N HIS A 362 16.98 7.31 -34.10
CA HIS A 362 18.31 6.99 -33.59
C HIS A 362 18.54 5.49 -33.47
N LYS A 363 17.58 4.76 -32.89
CA LYS A 363 17.67 3.30 -32.74
C LYS A 363 17.71 2.59 -34.10
N ASN A 364 16.87 3.00 -35.04
CA ASN A 364 16.85 2.43 -36.39
C ASN A 364 18.21 2.61 -37.10
N ILE A 365 18.83 3.80 -37.01
CA ILE A 365 20.16 4.01 -37.60
C ILE A 365 21.22 3.20 -36.85
N CYS A 366 21.12 3.07 -35.53
CA CYS A 366 22.02 2.23 -34.73
C CYS A 366 22.02 0.78 -35.22
N GLU A 367 20.83 0.19 -35.41
CA GLU A 367 20.67 -1.18 -35.93
C GLU A 367 21.28 -1.32 -37.34
N LYS A 368 21.09 -0.32 -38.22
CA LYS A 368 21.66 -0.31 -39.56
C LYS A 368 23.19 -0.20 -39.55
N VAL A 369 23.76 0.67 -38.70
CA VAL A 369 25.21 0.80 -38.56
C VAL A 369 25.84 -0.47 -37.98
N GLN A 370 25.19 -1.12 -37.02
CA GLN A 370 25.63 -2.43 -36.52
C GLN A 370 25.61 -3.49 -37.62
N GLN A 371 24.57 -3.50 -38.46
CA GLN A 371 24.52 -4.38 -39.63
C GLN A 371 25.70 -4.11 -40.58
N LEU A 372 26.03 -2.84 -40.86
CA LEU A 372 27.18 -2.48 -41.72
C LEU A 372 28.52 -3.00 -41.17
N MET A 373 28.69 -3.10 -39.85
CA MET A 373 29.91 -3.66 -39.24
C MET A 373 30.07 -5.16 -39.48
N HIS A 374 28.99 -5.89 -39.79
CA HIS A 374 29.03 -7.34 -40.04
C HIS A 374 28.94 -7.70 -41.53
N LEU A 375 28.77 -6.71 -42.41
CA LEU A 375 28.64 -6.93 -43.85
C LEU A 375 29.98 -6.73 -44.55
N ASP A 376 30.55 -7.83 -45.04
CA ASP A 376 31.79 -7.82 -45.82
C ASP A 376 31.68 -6.90 -47.03
N LEU A 377 32.50 -5.84 -47.05
CA LEU A 377 32.48 -4.84 -48.12
C LEU A 377 32.78 -5.43 -49.51
N LEU A 378 33.69 -6.41 -49.59
CA LEU A 378 34.13 -7.01 -50.86
C LEU A 378 33.10 -7.97 -51.46
N ARG A 379 32.47 -8.81 -50.63
CA ARG A 379 31.53 -9.86 -51.09
C ARG A 379 30.10 -9.37 -51.20
N LYS A 380 29.68 -8.44 -50.32
CA LYS A 380 28.30 -7.99 -50.17
C LYS A 380 28.14 -6.48 -50.40
N HIS A 381 28.89 -5.93 -51.35
CA HIS A 381 28.87 -4.50 -51.70
C HIS A 381 27.44 -3.94 -51.93
N GLN A 382 26.57 -4.68 -52.64
CA GLN A 382 25.22 -4.21 -52.92
C GLN A 382 24.38 -4.08 -51.64
N GLN A 383 24.43 -5.06 -50.75
CA GLN A 383 23.71 -5.02 -49.47
C GLN A 383 24.25 -3.91 -48.55
N TRP A 384 25.56 -3.67 -48.59
CA TRP A 384 26.18 -2.55 -47.87
C TRP A 384 25.65 -1.20 -48.39
N LYS A 385 25.59 -1.04 -49.72
CA LYS A 385 25.04 0.15 -50.38
C LYS A 385 23.56 0.36 -50.04
N ASP A 386 22.75 -0.70 -50.07
CA ASP A 386 21.32 -0.62 -49.75
C ASP A 386 21.10 -0.18 -48.30
N CYS A 387 21.86 -0.75 -47.35
CA CYS A 387 21.80 -0.36 -45.94
C CYS A 387 22.23 1.11 -45.71
N TYR A 388 23.23 1.59 -46.45
CA TYR A 388 23.61 3.01 -46.42
C TYR A 388 22.51 3.92 -47.02
N MET A 389 21.83 3.48 -48.08
CA MET A 389 20.70 4.22 -48.66
C MET A 389 19.53 4.30 -47.68
N ASP A 390 19.25 3.23 -46.92
CA ASP A 390 18.24 3.26 -45.85
C ASP A 390 18.56 4.34 -44.80
N ILE A 391 19.82 4.46 -44.39
CA ILE A 391 20.26 5.52 -43.45
C ILE A 391 20.02 6.90 -44.04
N LYS A 392 20.36 7.11 -45.32
CA LYS A 392 20.07 8.37 -46.02
C LYS A 392 18.57 8.66 -46.08
N HIS A 393 17.74 7.67 -46.38
CA HIS A 393 16.28 7.83 -46.40
C HIS A 393 15.74 8.21 -45.03
N ILE A 394 16.26 7.65 -43.94
CA ILE A 394 15.89 8.04 -42.57
C ILE A 394 16.27 9.50 -42.31
N LEU A 395 17.48 9.94 -42.68
CA LEU A 395 17.90 11.33 -42.51
C LEU A 395 17.04 12.30 -43.33
N THR A 396 16.67 11.94 -44.57
CA THR A 396 15.76 12.74 -45.40
C THR A 396 14.34 12.77 -44.83
N ALA A 397 13.84 11.64 -44.29
CA ALA A 397 12.53 11.59 -43.65
C ALA A 397 12.46 12.52 -42.43
N VAL A 398 13.52 12.57 -41.62
CA VAL A 398 13.62 13.51 -40.50
C VAL A 398 13.66 14.96 -41.00
N PHE A 399 14.44 15.26 -42.05
CA PHE A 399 14.47 16.61 -42.63
C PHE A 399 13.08 17.07 -43.11
N ASN A 400 12.33 16.18 -43.76
CA ASN A 400 10.97 16.45 -44.25
C ASN A 400 9.95 16.72 -43.13
N GLN A 401 10.26 16.38 -41.87
CA GLN A 401 9.43 16.72 -40.71
C GLN A 401 9.62 18.17 -40.22
N GLY A 402 10.45 18.96 -40.90
CA GLY A 402 10.65 20.39 -40.61
C GLY A 402 11.83 20.70 -39.70
N TYR A 403 12.72 19.74 -39.44
CA TYR A 403 13.96 19.99 -38.72
C TYR A 403 14.99 20.66 -39.65
N SER A 404 15.42 21.88 -39.30
CA SER A 404 16.44 22.61 -40.05
C SER A 404 17.78 21.85 -40.07
N TYR A 405 18.54 22.03 -41.15
CA TYR A 405 19.87 21.43 -41.32
C TYR A 405 20.82 21.76 -40.17
N GLU A 406 20.73 22.98 -39.62
CA GLU A 406 21.54 23.45 -38.50
C GLU A 406 21.27 22.65 -37.21
N LEU A 407 20.00 22.37 -36.93
CA LEU A 407 19.60 21.62 -35.74
C LEU A 407 20.00 20.14 -35.86
N MET A 408 20.01 19.60 -37.08
CA MET A 408 20.44 18.23 -37.36
C MET A 408 21.97 18.05 -37.38
N ALA A 409 22.76 19.13 -37.42
CA ALA A 409 24.20 19.06 -37.64
C ALA A 409 24.93 18.18 -36.61
N GLY A 410 24.56 18.30 -35.32
CA GLY A 410 25.13 17.47 -34.26
C GLY A 410 24.81 15.98 -34.41
N TRP A 411 23.57 15.66 -34.79
CA TRP A 411 23.11 14.29 -35.00
C TRP A 411 23.72 13.65 -36.25
N ARG A 412 23.85 14.42 -37.34
CA ARG A 412 24.52 13.96 -38.58
C ARG A 412 25.99 13.69 -38.35
N ARG A 413 26.71 14.64 -37.72
CA ARG A 413 28.12 14.45 -37.37
C ARG A 413 28.33 13.21 -36.51
N HIS A 414 27.45 12.96 -35.53
CA HIS A 414 27.51 11.75 -34.73
C HIS A 414 27.46 10.49 -35.61
N TRP A 415 26.50 10.41 -36.55
CA TRP A 415 26.39 9.26 -37.45
C TRP A 415 27.51 9.16 -38.47
N ASP A 416 28.02 10.28 -38.97
CA ASP A 416 29.18 10.31 -39.87
C ASP A 416 30.40 9.65 -39.20
N TYR A 417 30.64 9.93 -37.91
CA TYR A 417 31.69 9.27 -37.14
C TYR A 417 31.44 7.77 -36.93
N GLN A 418 30.19 7.35 -36.69
CA GLN A 418 29.90 5.90 -36.53
C GLN A 418 30.04 5.15 -37.86
N LEU A 419 29.62 5.76 -38.97
CA LEU A 419 29.79 5.22 -40.31
C LEU A 419 31.28 5.13 -40.66
N TYR A 420 32.07 6.15 -40.34
CA TYR A 420 33.52 6.12 -40.49
C TYR A 420 34.13 4.92 -39.76
N LYS A 421 33.78 4.69 -38.49
CA LYS A 421 34.25 3.53 -37.72
C LYS A 421 33.84 2.20 -38.35
N SER A 422 32.60 2.10 -38.83
CA SER A 422 32.13 0.87 -39.50
C SER A 422 32.91 0.58 -40.78
N LEU A 423 33.24 1.62 -41.56
CA LEU A 423 34.06 1.52 -42.75
C LEU A 423 35.51 1.15 -42.41
N GLU A 424 36.12 1.84 -41.45
CA GLU A 424 37.49 1.58 -41.02
C GLU A 424 37.68 0.12 -40.57
N HIS A 425 36.76 -0.41 -39.76
CA HIS A 425 36.77 -1.82 -39.36
C HIS A 425 36.69 -2.76 -40.57
N GLN A 426 35.76 -2.50 -41.49
CA GLN A 426 35.60 -3.30 -42.71
C GLN A 426 36.83 -3.24 -43.62
N TYR A 427 37.51 -2.09 -43.71
CA TYR A 427 38.77 -1.96 -44.44
C TYR A 427 39.89 -2.76 -43.78
N GLN A 428 40.03 -2.68 -42.45
CA GLN A 428 41.05 -3.45 -41.72
C GLN A 428 40.83 -4.96 -41.87
N SER A 429 39.62 -5.45 -41.61
CA SER A 429 39.28 -6.86 -41.78
C SER A 429 39.40 -7.31 -43.25
N GLY A 430 39.03 -6.44 -44.19
CA GLY A 430 39.19 -6.70 -45.63
C GLY A 430 40.65 -6.81 -46.06
N LEU A 431 41.56 -6.01 -45.48
CA LEU A 431 43.00 -6.08 -45.75
C LEU A 431 43.63 -7.35 -45.17
N GLU A 432 43.28 -7.73 -43.94
CA GLU A 432 43.75 -8.97 -43.31
C GLU A 432 43.30 -10.22 -44.08
N ALA A 433 42.05 -10.22 -44.56
CA ALA A 433 41.46 -11.32 -45.30
C ALA A 433 41.55 -11.16 -46.83
N LEU A 434 42.39 -10.25 -47.33
CA LEU A 434 42.44 -9.94 -48.76
C LEU A 434 42.89 -11.18 -49.57
N ASN A 435 43.92 -11.86 -49.10
CA ASN A 435 44.48 -13.04 -49.77
C ASN A 435 43.49 -14.21 -49.86
N THR A 436 42.59 -14.34 -48.87
CA THR A 436 41.57 -15.42 -48.83
C THR A 436 40.28 -15.05 -49.54
N ASN A 437 40.03 -13.76 -49.79
CA ASN A 437 38.77 -13.25 -50.32
C ASN A 437 38.85 -12.71 -51.76
N ILE A 438 40.04 -12.67 -52.39
CA ILE A 438 40.17 -12.36 -53.82
C ILE A 438 39.55 -13.49 -54.66
N ALA A 439 38.89 -13.12 -55.77
CA ALA A 439 38.33 -14.08 -56.71
C ALA A 439 39.43 -14.98 -57.28
N GLU A 440 39.15 -16.28 -57.44
CA GLU A 440 40.12 -17.25 -57.94
C GLU A 440 40.73 -16.80 -59.28
N ILE A 441 42.04 -16.54 -59.27
CA ILE A 441 42.79 -16.24 -60.48
C ILE A 441 43.26 -17.58 -61.06
N LYS A 442 42.62 -18.02 -62.13
CA LYS A 442 43.06 -19.22 -62.87
C LYS A 442 44.30 -18.86 -63.67
N VAL A 443 45.43 -19.52 -63.38
CA VAL A 443 46.69 -19.36 -64.11
C VAL A 443 47.03 -20.68 -64.76
N GLU A 444 47.21 -20.67 -66.08
CA GLU A 444 47.73 -21.80 -66.84
C GLU A 444 49.25 -21.66 -66.99
N LEU A 445 50.01 -22.61 -66.44
CA LEU A 445 51.46 -22.65 -66.56
C LEU A 445 51.85 -23.48 -67.79
N VAL A 446 52.48 -22.84 -68.77
CA VAL A 446 52.99 -23.51 -69.98
C VAL A 446 54.52 -23.57 -69.92
N PHE A 447 55.10 -24.77 -70.05
CA PHE A 447 56.54 -24.93 -70.19
C PHE A 447 56.99 -24.51 -71.59
N ARG A 448 57.65 -23.36 -71.70
CA ARG A 448 58.45 -23.01 -72.88
C ARG A 448 59.83 -23.64 -72.74
N LEU A 449 60.08 -24.73 -73.46
CA LEU A 449 61.43 -25.21 -73.71
C LEU A 449 62.11 -24.23 -74.66
N VAL A 450 62.96 -23.33 -74.14
CA VAL A 450 63.94 -22.62 -74.96
C VAL A 450 65.06 -23.62 -75.24
N SER A 451 64.93 -24.35 -76.35
CA SER A 451 65.98 -25.20 -76.88
C SER A 451 67.09 -24.33 -77.44
N HIS A 452 68.12 -24.07 -76.65
CA HIS A 452 69.47 -23.86 -77.20
C HIS A 452 70.05 -25.24 -77.49
N MET A 453 70.17 -25.59 -78.78
CA MET A 453 71.24 -26.40 -79.37
C MET A 453 70.90 -26.74 -80.84
N ASP A 454 71.56 -25.99 -81.72
CA ASP A 454 72.33 -26.45 -82.88
C ASP A 454 71.76 -27.55 -83.79
N GLN A 455 71.44 -27.15 -85.03
CA GLN A 455 71.88 -27.88 -86.20
C GLN A 455 72.68 -26.96 -87.12
N ARG A 456 73.92 -27.44 -87.34
CA ARG A 456 75.00 -27.02 -88.23
C ARG A 456 74.61 -26.45 -89.59
#